data_AF-A0AAP0IEI5-F1
#
_entry.id   AF-A0AAP0IEI5-F1
#
_cell.length_a   1.000
_cell.length_b   1.000
_cell.length_c   1.000
_cell.angle_alpha   90.00
_cell.angle_beta   90.00
_cell.angle_gamma   90.00
#
_symmetry.space_group_name_H-M   'P 1'
#
loop_
_entity.id
_entity.type
_entity.pdbx_description
1 polymer ?
#
loop_
_entity_poly.entity_id
_entity_poly.type
_entity_poly.pdbx_seq_one_letter_code
_entity_poly.pdbx_strand_id
1 'polypeptide(L)'
;MAALHHFLSRARRHRPHPPTLNSTLLRLRSSSSSPPPALLGFLRPFSSDPSPLPVVKSVSYSLRPPKEEEEEEKKKKKPSTPPHSLTNNSKSSRRTKAEEEEVAEQQQQQQQQQQPLSFTREDIRYVKDLPSISPVSYNPSRVAPLPQDKKPEVDRKLELDRESKRIEKDAFFRKVFKAEEDNLLPYPALIKVDKKKPKVVLHLQEAIRELKANAKRNFDETVEAHVNLGVDGRRGDQMVRGSALLPHGTGKTVRIAVFAEGAAADEARAAGADIVGGEELVEEIRKGGSKLNFDKCISTPSFMPRLGKISKILGPRGLMPNPKLGSVTSDVAVAVRAAKHGRIDFKIDKTAIVHVGLGKISFPEDSIRENVGAFMNALLLAKPVGLKKTSKYAGYVNSFTLCSTMGPGFPVSIQSLSIAADHYNKLQLK
;
A
#
# COMPACT_ATOMS: atom_id res chain seq x y z
N MET A 1 0.57 -76.13 1.45
CA MET A 1 0.31 -74.84 0.75
C MET A 1 -0.70 -75.02 -0.39
N ALA A 2 -1.96 -75.32 -0.08
CA ALA A 2 -3.05 -75.36 -1.07
C ALA A 2 -4.41 -74.92 -0.51
N ALA A 3 -4.57 -74.82 0.83
CA ALA A 3 -5.81 -74.38 1.47
C ALA A 3 -5.90 -72.87 1.76
N LEU A 4 -4.81 -72.10 1.57
CA LEU A 4 -4.80 -70.64 1.76
C LEU A 4 -5.01 -69.83 0.46
N HIS A 5 -5.00 -70.49 -0.69
CA HIS A 5 -5.20 -69.84 -2.00
C HIS A 5 -6.68 -69.78 -2.42
N HIS A 6 -7.56 -70.49 -1.72
CA HIS A 6 -9.01 -70.53 -2.01
C HIS A 6 -9.83 -69.51 -1.20
N PHE A 7 -9.23 -68.88 -0.19
CA PHE A 7 -9.87 -67.89 0.67
C PHE A 7 -9.61 -66.43 0.23
N LEU A 8 -8.62 -66.20 -0.64
CA LEU A 8 -8.25 -64.86 -1.15
C LEU A 8 -8.73 -64.56 -2.58
N SER A 9 -9.43 -65.50 -3.25
CA SER A 9 -9.97 -65.29 -4.60
C SER A 9 -11.46 -64.87 -4.63
N ARG A 10 -12.13 -64.77 -3.47
CA ARG A 10 -13.55 -64.37 -3.37
C ARG A 10 -13.81 -62.93 -2.91
N ALA A 11 -12.77 -62.13 -2.67
CA ALA A 11 -12.86 -60.75 -2.18
C ALA A 11 -12.60 -59.66 -3.27
N ARG A 12 -13.00 -59.92 -4.52
CA ARG A 12 -13.08 -58.88 -5.57
C ARG A 12 -14.32 -59.08 -6.42
N ARG A 13 -15.41 -58.44 -6.00
CA ARG A 13 -16.48 -57.86 -6.82
C ARG A 13 -17.53 -57.36 -5.82
N HIS A 14 -17.77 -56.05 -5.78
CA HIS A 14 -19.02 -55.35 -5.42
C HIS A 14 -18.70 -53.91 -5.00
N ARG A 15 -18.87 -52.97 -5.94
CA ARG A 15 -19.17 -51.56 -5.67
C ARG A 15 -20.70 -51.42 -5.66
N PRO A 16 -21.34 -50.79 -4.66
CA PRO A 16 -22.74 -50.38 -4.78
C PRO A 16 -22.83 -48.92 -5.25
N HIS A 17 -23.58 -48.69 -6.33
CA HIS A 17 -24.07 -47.37 -6.76
C HIS A 17 -25.26 -46.94 -5.89
N PRO A 18 -25.51 -45.63 -5.66
CA PRO A 18 -26.70 -45.17 -4.95
C PRO A 18 -27.96 -45.25 -5.84
N PRO A 19 -29.15 -45.59 -5.28
CA PRO A 19 -30.38 -45.75 -6.05
C PRO A 19 -31.12 -44.42 -6.28
N THR A 20 -31.60 -44.24 -7.51
CA THR A 20 -32.56 -43.23 -7.94
C THR A 20 -33.96 -43.58 -7.44
N LEU A 21 -34.58 -42.72 -6.64
CA LEU A 21 -35.98 -42.84 -6.23
C LEU A 21 -36.86 -41.98 -7.15
N ASN A 22 -37.54 -42.65 -8.08
CA ASN A 22 -38.75 -42.15 -8.72
C ASN A 22 -39.96 -42.80 -8.03
N SER A 23 -40.86 -41.98 -7.49
CA SER A 23 -42.18 -42.41 -7.05
C SER A 23 -43.23 -41.54 -7.72
N THR A 24 -43.97 -42.15 -8.64
CA THR A 24 -45.22 -41.66 -9.23
C THR A 24 -46.39 -42.44 -8.63
N LEU A 25 -47.35 -41.75 -8.00
CA LEU A 25 -48.77 -42.13 -7.84
C LEU A 25 -49.55 -40.80 -7.70
N LEU A 26 -50.16 -40.26 -8.76
CA LEU A 26 -51.52 -40.50 -9.31
C LEU A 26 -52.69 -39.91 -8.50
N ARG A 27 -53.29 -38.82 -9.03
CA ARG A 27 -54.73 -38.42 -9.13
C ARG A 27 -54.82 -36.88 -9.19
N LEU A 28 -55.63 -36.17 -10.00
CA LEU A 28 -56.75 -36.46 -10.90
C LEU A 28 -56.88 -35.29 -11.93
N ARG A 29 -57.29 -35.64 -13.17
CA ARG A 29 -57.99 -34.89 -14.25
C ARG A 29 -58.56 -33.49 -13.89
N SER A 30 -58.49 -32.47 -14.77
CA SER A 30 -59.31 -32.34 -16.00
C SER A 30 -58.84 -31.25 -17.00
N SER A 31 -58.97 -31.55 -18.31
CA SER A 31 -59.26 -30.71 -19.52
C SER A 31 -59.06 -29.17 -19.43
N SER A 32 -58.43 -28.47 -20.38
CA SER A 32 -58.70 -28.44 -21.82
C SER A 32 -57.61 -27.66 -22.60
N SER A 33 -57.68 -27.75 -23.93
CA SER A 33 -56.76 -27.35 -25.00
C SER A 33 -56.52 -25.83 -25.22
N SER A 34 -55.27 -25.43 -25.50
CA SER A 34 -54.85 -24.58 -26.66
C SER A 34 -53.37 -24.14 -26.54
N PRO A 35 -52.61 -24.00 -27.64
CA PRO A 35 -51.21 -23.56 -27.62
C PRO A 35 -51.08 -22.06 -27.98
N PRO A 36 -50.03 -21.34 -27.50
CA PRO A 36 -49.63 -20.08 -28.12
C PRO A 36 -48.27 -20.16 -28.85
N PRO A 37 -48.01 -19.23 -29.79
CA PRO A 37 -46.99 -19.36 -30.83
C PRO A 37 -45.73 -18.49 -30.59
N ALA A 38 -44.84 -18.57 -31.56
CA ALA A 38 -43.52 -17.95 -31.68
C ALA A 38 -43.38 -16.47 -31.26
N LEU A 39 -42.25 -16.18 -30.59
CA LEU A 39 -41.76 -14.82 -30.31
C LEU A 39 -40.85 -14.34 -31.45
N LEU A 40 -41.42 -13.51 -32.32
CA LEU A 40 -40.72 -12.63 -33.26
C LEU A 40 -41.06 -11.19 -32.89
N GLY A 41 -40.03 -10.38 -32.67
CA GLY A 41 -39.97 -8.93 -32.87
C GLY A 41 -41.10 -8.06 -32.36
N PHE A 42 -40.84 -7.30 -31.30
CA PHE A 42 -41.44 -5.97 -31.15
C PHE A 42 -40.38 -4.92 -30.85
N LEU A 43 -40.15 -4.12 -31.89
CA LEU A 43 -39.52 -2.81 -31.88
C LEU A 43 -40.23 -1.91 -30.86
N ARG A 44 -39.48 -1.21 -30.01
CA ARG A 44 -39.94 0.00 -29.32
C ARG A 44 -39.34 1.24 -29.98
N PRO A 45 -40.13 2.33 -30.13
CA PRO A 45 -39.73 3.47 -30.92
C PRO A 45 -38.71 4.34 -30.17
N PHE A 46 -37.76 4.86 -30.94
CA PHE A 46 -36.96 6.03 -30.59
C PHE A 46 -37.91 7.23 -30.38
N SER A 47 -37.93 7.78 -29.16
CA SER A 47 -38.43 9.13 -28.90
C SER A 47 -37.31 9.93 -28.26
N SER A 48 -36.92 10.98 -28.95
CA SER A 48 -36.01 12.03 -28.52
C SER A 48 -36.68 12.87 -27.43
N ASP A 49 -36.18 12.79 -26.20
CA ASP A 49 -36.18 13.92 -25.26
C ASP A 49 -35.00 13.77 -24.27
N PRO A 50 -34.19 14.81 -24.08
CA PRO A 50 -32.98 14.76 -23.24
C PRO A 50 -33.35 14.83 -21.75
N SER A 51 -32.89 13.85 -20.97
CA SER A 51 -32.94 13.92 -19.51
C SER A 51 -32.00 15.05 -19.01
N PRO A 52 -32.43 15.89 -18.04
CA PRO A 52 -31.59 16.97 -17.55
C PRO A 52 -30.41 16.43 -16.73
N LEU A 53 -29.20 16.83 -17.12
CA LEU A 53 -27.96 16.56 -16.39
C LEU A 53 -28.01 17.19 -14.98
N PRO A 54 -27.34 16.58 -13.97
CA PRO A 54 -27.27 17.16 -12.64
C PRO A 54 -26.55 18.52 -12.67
N VAL A 55 -27.19 19.54 -12.10
CA VAL A 55 -26.65 20.89 -11.96
C VAL A 55 -25.45 20.87 -11.01
N VAL A 56 -24.25 21.00 -11.56
CA VAL A 56 -23.02 21.23 -10.80
C VAL A 56 -23.03 22.67 -10.30
N LYS A 57 -23.11 22.88 -8.99
CA LYS A 57 -22.92 24.21 -8.37
C LYS A 57 -21.47 24.63 -8.52
N SER A 58 -21.23 25.85 -9.01
CA SER A 58 -19.89 26.43 -9.11
C SER A 58 -19.35 26.74 -7.70
N VAL A 59 -18.17 26.19 -7.41
CA VAL A 59 -17.35 26.59 -6.27
C VAL A 59 -16.37 27.63 -6.79
N SER A 60 -16.51 28.88 -6.36
CA SER A 60 -15.55 29.94 -6.66
C SER A 60 -14.29 29.75 -5.82
N TYR A 61 -13.15 29.49 -6.46
CA TYR A 61 -11.84 29.62 -5.84
C TYR A 61 -11.29 31.01 -6.15
N SER A 62 -10.88 31.76 -5.12
CA SER A 62 -10.10 32.97 -5.31
C SER A 62 -8.77 32.62 -5.96
N LEU A 63 -8.57 33.15 -7.17
CA LEU A 63 -7.37 32.99 -7.97
C LEU A 63 -6.17 33.55 -7.20
N ARG A 64 -5.13 32.73 -6.98
CA ARG A 64 -3.81 33.26 -6.62
C ARG A 64 -3.24 33.98 -7.85
N PRO A 65 -2.77 35.23 -7.74
CA PRO A 65 -2.11 35.88 -8.85
C PRO A 65 -0.78 35.18 -9.19
N PRO A 66 -0.39 35.17 -10.47
CA PRO A 66 0.80 34.47 -10.97
C PRO A 66 2.09 35.14 -10.49
N LYS A 67 3.15 34.34 -10.32
CA LYS A 67 4.52 34.82 -10.19
C LYS A 67 5.07 35.08 -11.59
N GLU A 68 5.42 36.32 -11.87
CA GLU A 68 6.24 36.69 -13.03
C GLU A 68 7.70 36.75 -12.59
N GLU A 69 8.56 36.12 -13.39
CA GLU A 69 10.02 36.20 -13.34
C GLU A 69 10.44 37.36 -14.24
N GLU A 70 11.18 38.34 -13.70
CA GLU A 70 12.02 39.24 -14.50
C GLU A 70 13.43 39.28 -13.88
N GLU A 71 14.41 38.90 -14.70
CA GLU A 71 15.85 39.03 -14.51
C GLU A 71 16.35 40.40 -15.05
N GLU A 72 17.33 40.97 -14.33
CA GLU A 72 18.38 41.96 -14.74
C GLU A 72 17.94 43.37 -15.26
N GLU A 73 18.49 44.53 -14.85
CA GLU A 73 19.88 44.94 -14.60
C GLU A 73 20.02 46.14 -13.60
N LYS A 74 21.05 46.04 -12.73
CA LYS A 74 22.05 47.05 -12.26
C LYS A 74 21.74 48.57 -12.42
N LYS A 75 21.97 49.47 -11.44
CA LYS A 75 23.26 49.70 -10.71
C LYS A 75 23.19 50.83 -9.64
N LYS A 76 23.96 50.68 -8.53
CA LYS A 76 24.51 51.66 -7.52
C LYS A 76 23.62 51.95 -6.28
N LYS A 77 24.04 51.79 -5.00
CA LYS A 77 25.34 51.99 -4.30
C LYS A 77 25.50 51.04 -3.07
N LYS A 78 26.75 50.69 -2.73
CA LYS A 78 27.29 49.84 -1.61
C LYS A 78 27.29 50.59 -0.25
N PRO A 79 27.41 49.95 0.96
CA PRO A 79 28.47 48.99 1.34
C PRO A 79 28.12 47.87 2.35
N SER A 80 29.18 47.10 2.66
CA SER A 80 29.35 45.81 3.34
C SER A 80 29.28 45.81 4.87
N THR A 81 29.05 44.60 5.40
CA THR A 81 29.11 44.10 6.78
C THR A 81 30.37 44.48 7.57
N PRO A 82 30.26 44.53 8.92
CA PRO A 82 31.28 43.88 9.76
C PRO A 82 30.72 43.18 11.03
N PRO A 83 31.58 42.48 11.81
CA PRO A 83 31.24 41.32 12.65
C PRO A 83 31.29 41.58 14.18
N HIS A 84 31.12 40.50 14.96
CA HIS A 84 31.35 40.40 16.41
C HIS A 84 32.80 40.68 16.83
N SER A 85 32.99 41.25 18.03
CA SER A 85 34.22 41.07 18.84
C SER A 85 33.94 41.16 20.34
N LEU A 86 34.71 40.37 21.11
CA LEU A 86 34.89 40.41 22.56
C LEU A 86 36.16 41.23 22.87
N THR A 87 36.21 41.99 23.98
CA THR A 87 37.22 41.91 25.08
C THR A 87 37.21 43.14 26.02
N ASN A 88 37.14 42.84 27.33
CA ASN A 88 37.86 43.35 28.51
C ASN A 88 38.03 44.85 28.90
N ASN A 89 37.74 45.04 30.20
CA ASN A 89 38.36 45.93 31.22
C ASN A 89 38.16 47.45 31.15
N SER A 90 37.46 48.01 32.16
CA SER A 90 38.12 48.78 33.24
C SER A 90 37.11 49.31 34.29
N LYS A 91 37.56 49.29 35.54
CA LYS A 91 36.95 49.84 36.75
C LYS A 91 36.53 51.31 36.62
N SER A 92 35.40 51.64 37.24
CA SER A 92 35.05 52.84 38.04
C SER A 92 33.52 52.97 37.95
N SER A 93 32.68 53.12 38.97
CA SER A 93 32.81 53.52 40.38
C SER A 93 31.39 53.43 40.98
N ARG A 94 31.28 53.01 42.25
CA ARG A 94 30.25 53.40 43.24
C ARG A 94 28.77 53.31 42.79
N ARG A 95 28.03 52.26 43.15
CA ARG A 95 27.16 52.24 44.37
C ARG A 95 26.78 53.64 44.87
N THR A 96 25.52 54.05 44.64
CA THR A 96 24.43 54.13 45.64
C THR A 96 23.26 54.95 45.06
N LYS A 97 22.02 54.54 45.38
CA LYS A 97 20.75 55.28 45.19
C LYS A 97 20.21 55.37 43.75
N ALA A 98 19.69 54.26 43.23
CA ALA A 98 18.76 54.26 42.10
C ALA A 98 17.87 53.00 42.03
N GLU A 99 17.82 52.19 43.11
CA GLU A 99 17.01 50.95 43.17
C GLU A 99 15.75 51.12 44.05
N GLU A 100 15.37 52.35 44.39
CA GLU A 100 14.17 52.64 45.20
C GLU A 100 13.10 53.48 44.48
N GLU A 101 13.27 53.82 43.19
CA GLU A 101 12.26 54.61 42.44
C GLU A 101 11.57 53.83 41.29
N GLU A 102 12.05 52.66 40.88
CA GLU A 102 11.37 51.85 39.84
C GLU A 102 10.20 50.99 40.36
N VAL A 103 10.01 50.90 41.68
CA VAL A 103 8.87 50.19 42.30
C VAL A 103 7.65 51.12 42.49
N ALA A 104 7.82 52.44 42.36
CA ALA A 104 6.77 53.43 42.57
C ALA A 104 6.03 53.85 41.27
N GLU A 105 6.63 53.69 40.08
CA GLU A 105 5.96 54.02 38.81
C GLU A 105 5.14 52.86 38.22
N GLN A 106 5.32 51.63 38.71
CA GLN A 106 4.48 50.49 38.33
C GLN A 106 3.15 50.41 39.09
N GLN A 107 2.92 51.31 40.06
CA GLN A 107 1.68 51.36 40.85
C GLN A 107 0.74 52.53 40.49
N GLN A 108 1.07 53.38 39.50
CA GLN A 108 0.24 54.53 39.12
C GLN A 108 -0.40 54.48 37.72
N GLN A 109 -0.33 53.34 37.03
CA GLN A 109 -1.14 53.11 35.81
C GLN A 109 -2.19 52.00 35.95
N GLN A 110 -2.42 51.49 37.18
CA GLN A 110 -3.54 50.58 37.48
C GLN A 110 -4.84 51.28 37.90
N GLN A 111 -4.93 52.60 37.78
CA GLN A 111 -6.18 53.33 38.02
C GLN A 111 -6.41 54.37 36.93
N GLN A 112 -6.98 53.94 35.79
CA GLN A 112 -7.88 54.77 35.00
C GLN A 112 -8.69 53.91 33.99
N GLN A 113 -10.00 53.88 34.24
CA GLN A 113 -11.10 53.67 33.28
C GLN A 113 -11.40 52.23 32.80
N GLN A 114 -12.14 51.51 33.64
CA GLN A 114 -13.12 50.52 33.17
C GLN A 114 -14.27 51.26 32.48
N GLN A 115 -14.29 51.27 31.15
CA GLN A 115 -15.52 51.45 30.38
C GLN A 115 -16.12 50.06 30.12
N PRO A 116 -17.45 49.86 30.19
CA PRO A 116 -18.04 48.57 29.89
C PRO A 116 -17.83 48.25 28.40
N LEU A 117 -17.02 47.24 28.11
CA LEU A 117 -16.84 46.71 26.76
C LEU A 117 -18.20 46.21 26.26
N SER A 118 -18.76 46.85 25.25
CA SER A 118 -19.87 46.27 24.50
C SER A 118 -19.36 45.01 23.81
N PHE A 119 -20.11 43.91 23.94
CA PHE A 119 -19.75 42.64 23.33
C PHE A 119 -19.43 42.82 21.85
N THR A 120 -18.27 42.34 21.41
CA THR A 120 -17.92 42.39 20.00
C THR A 120 -18.79 41.39 19.23
N ARG A 121 -18.92 41.59 17.91
CA ARG A 121 -19.74 40.71 17.05
C ARG A 121 -19.23 39.26 17.04
N GLU A 122 -17.97 39.06 17.40
CA GLU A 122 -17.33 37.75 17.49
C GLU A 122 -17.68 37.06 18.82
N ASP A 123 -17.74 37.82 19.93
CA ASP A 123 -18.20 37.32 21.23
C ASP A 123 -19.67 36.86 21.20
N ILE A 124 -20.53 37.59 20.47
CA ILE A 124 -21.94 37.23 20.31
C ILE A 124 -22.12 35.93 19.50
N ARG A 125 -21.23 35.65 18.53
CA ARG A 125 -21.26 34.36 17.81
C ARG A 125 -20.82 33.22 18.73
N TYR A 126 -19.76 33.43 19.50
CA TYR A 126 -19.27 32.40 20.43
C TYR A 126 -20.30 32.00 21.47
N VAL A 127 -21.09 32.93 22.01
CA VAL A 127 -22.17 32.64 22.97
C VAL A 127 -23.36 31.89 22.33
N LYS A 128 -23.59 32.08 21.03
CA LYS A 128 -24.75 31.51 20.31
C LYS A 128 -24.55 30.06 19.89
N ASP A 129 -23.29 29.61 19.79
CA ASP A 129 -22.92 28.28 19.29
C ASP A 129 -22.56 27.28 20.41
N LEU A 130 -22.70 27.65 21.70
CA LEU A 130 -22.66 26.67 22.80
C LEU A 130 -24.00 25.93 22.89
N PRO A 131 -24.01 24.60 23.15
CA PRO A 131 -25.25 23.91 23.46
C PRO A 131 -25.89 24.55 24.71
N SER A 132 -27.18 24.86 24.65
CA SER A 132 -27.89 25.46 25.78
C SER A 132 -27.75 24.54 27.00
N ILE A 133 -27.04 24.99 28.03
CA ILE A 133 -27.02 24.30 29.31
C ILE A 133 -28.44 24.42 29.85
N SER A 134 -29.23 23.35 29.73
CA SER A 134 -30.51 23.25 30.42
C SER A 134 -30.25 23.52 31.90
N PRO A 135 -31.01 24.42 32.56
CA PRO A 135 -30.82 24.66 33.98
C PRO A 135 -30.94 23.31 34.69
N VAL A 136 -29.93 22.98 35.50
CA VAL A 136 -29.96 21.78 36.34
C VAL A 136 -31.19 21.92 37.24
N SER A 137 -32.28 21.25 36.87
CA SER A 137 -33.45 21.18 37.71
C SER A 137 -33.06 20.31 38.90
N TYR A 138 -32.87 20.95 40.05
CA TYR A 138 -32.83 20.22 41.29
C TYR A 138 -34.17 19.49 41.41
N ASN A 139 -34.13 18.17 41.31
CA ASN A 139 -35.29 17.32 41.55
C ASN A 139 -35.75 17.59 42.99
N PRO A 140 -36.96 18.14 43.22
CA PRO A 140 -37.40 18.60 44.55
C PRO A 140 -37.47 17.46 45.58
N SER A 141 -37.39 16.20 45.13
CA SER A 141 -37.32 15.00 45.96
C SER A 141 -36.01 14.81 46.75
N ARG A 142 -34.93 15.57 46.45
CA ARG A 142 -33.65 15.51 47.20
C ARG A 142 -33.44 16.65 48.19
N VAL A 143 -34.40 17.56 48.32
CA VAL A 143 -34.40 18.59 49.37
C VAL A 143 -35.39 18.14 50.43
N ALA A 144 -34.96 18.03 51.70
CA ALA A 144 -35.86 17.66 52.78
C ALA A 144 -37.01 18.67 52.88
N PRO A 145 -38.28 18.24 52.91
CA PRO A 145 -39.41 19.16 53.00
C PRO A 145 -39.33 19.93 54.32
N LEU A 146 -39.52 21.25 54.23
CA LEU A 146 -39.54 22.13 55.40
C LEU A 146 -40.62 21.67 56.39
N PRO A 147 -40.43 21.84 57.71
CA PRO A 147 -41.34 21.31 58.74
C PRO A 147 -42.81 21.74 58.62
N GLN A 148 -43.09 22.79 57.84
CA GLN A 148 -44.41 23.38 57.63
C GLN A 148 -45.21 22.69 56.50
N ASP A 149 -44.58 21.87 55.65
CA ASP A 149 -45.23 21.14 54.55
C ASP A 149 -45.61 19.69 54.93
N LYS A 150 -45.61 19.36 56.23
CA LYS A 150 -46.00 18.02 56.69
C LYS A 150 -47.52 17.85 56.64
N LYS A 151 -48.04 17.32 55.52
CA LYS A 151 -49.41 16.77 55.43
C LYS A 151 -49.65 15.71 56.53
N PRO A 152 -50.88 15.57 57.06
CA PRO A 152 -51.21 14.66 58.16
C PRO A 152 -50.86 13.19 57.82
N GLU A 153 -50.46 12.42 58.83
CA GLU A 153 -49.84 11.09 58.67
C GLU A 153 -50.72 10.04 57.95
N VAL A 154 -52.04 10.22 57.95
CA VAL A 154 -53.01 9.31 57.32
C VAL A 154 -52.91 9.37 55.79
N ASP A 155 -52.71 10.57 55.23
CA ASP A 155 -52.60 10.76 53.78
C ASP A 155 -51.27 10.21 53.23
N ARG A 156 -50.21 10.26 54.05
CA ARG A 156 -48.89 9.71 53.70
C ARG A 156 -48.90 8.20 53.56
N LYS A 157 -49.61 7.48 54.43
CA LYS A 157 -49.72 6.01 54.30
C LYS A 157 -50.43 5.61 53.01
N LEU A 158 -51.52 6.30 52.66
CA LEU A 158 -52.26 6.05 51.42
C LEU A 158 -51.46 6.39 50.16
N GLU A 159 -50.65 7.45 50.19
CA GLU A 159 -49.72 7.78 49.11
C GLU A 159 -48.59 6.75 48.99
N LEU A 160 -47.99 6.33 50.11
CA LEU A 160 -46.97 5.28 50.15
C LEU A 160 -47.49 3.93 49.63
N ASP A 161 -48.74 3.56 49.97
CA ASP A 161 -49.37 2.33 49.48
C ASP A 161 -49.71 2.38 47.98
N ARG A 162 -49.92 3.58 47.42
CA ARG A 162 -50.11 3.78 45.97
C ARG A 162 -48.78 3.77 45.24
N GLU A 163 -47.74 4.35 45.82
CA GLU A 163 -46.39 4.32 45.26
C GLU A 163 -45.80 2.90 45.31
N SER A 164 -45.97 2.15 46.39
CA SER A 164 -45.52 0.76 46.49
C SER A 164 -46.16 -0.11 45.41
N LYS A 165 -47.47 0.02 45.18
CA LYS A 165 -48.19 -0.67 44.08
C LYS A 165 -47.71 -0.26 42.69
N ARG A 166 -47.27 1.00 42.50
CA ARG A 166 -46.66 1.45 41.24
C ARG A 166 -45.27 0.84 41.06
N ILE A 167 -44.45 0.84 42.10
CA ILE A 167 -43.11 0.25 42.10
C ILE A 167 -43.18 -1.25 41.82
N GLU A 168 -44.12 -1.97 42.41
CA GLU A 168 -44.34 -3.40 42.14
C GLU A 168 -44.75 -3.67 40.69
N LYS A 169 -45.65 -2.85 40.12
CA LYS A 169 -46.05 -2.94 38.72
C LYS A 169 -44.89 -2.63 37.76
N ASP A 170 -44.11 -1.60 38.03
CA ASP A 170 -42.93 -1.25 37.22
C ASP A 170 -41.85 -2.33 37.32
N ALA A 171 -41.64 -2.93 38.50
CA ALA A 171 -40.73 -4.05 38.69
C ALA A 171 -41.21 -5.30 37.93
N PHE A 172 -42.52 -5.55 37.90
CA PHE A 172 -43.12 -6.64 37.14
C PHE A 172 -42.96 -6.42 35.63
N PHE A 173 -43.29 -5.23 35.11
CA PHE A 173 -43.09 -4.90 33.70
C PHE A 173 -41.62 -5.00 33.29
N ARG A 174 -40.68 -4.50 34.11
CA ARG A 174 -39.24 -4.66 33.85
C ARG A 174 -38.81 -6.13 33.79
N LYS A 175 -39.37 -7.01 34.63
CA LYS A 175 -39.08 -8.45 34.56
C LYS A 175 -39.63 -9.09 33.29
N VAL A 176 -40.83 -8.72 32.86
CA VAL A 176 -41.45 -9.26 31.63
C VAL A 176 -40.67 -8.81 30.39
N PHE A 177 -40.35 -7.52 30.27
CA PHE A 177 -39.54 -7.01 29.16
C PHE A 177 -38.13 -7.61 29.13
N LYS A 178 -37.52 -7.84 30.30
CA LYS A 178 -36.19 -8.49 30.38
C LYS A 178 -36.23 -9.96 29.94
N ALA A 179 -37.34 -10.66 30.14
CA ALA A 179 -37.53 -12.04 29.67
C ALA A 179 -37.78 -12.11 28.15
N GLU A 180 -38.32 -11.05 27.53
CA GLU A 180 -38.43 -10.96 26.06
C GLU A 180 -37.08 -10.65 25.39
N GLU A 181 -36.18 -9.92 26.05
CA GLU A 181 -34.81 -9.67 25.56
C GLU A 181 -33.95 -10.95 25.47
N ASP A 182 -34.18 -11.93 26.35
CA ASP A 182 -33.44 -13.19 26.36
C ASP A 182 -33.80 -14.14 25.20
N ASN A 183 -34.89 -13.87 24.46
CA ASN A 183 -35.33 -14.67 23.30
C ASN A 183 -35.05 -14.01 21.94
N LEU A 184 -34.42 -12.82 21.91
CA LEU A 184 -33.93 -12.22 20.68
C LEU A 184 -32.58 -12.86 20.32
N LEU A 185 -32.55 -13.46 19.12
CA LEU A 185 -31.38 -14.09 18.53
C LEU A 185 -30.10 -13.31 18.85
N PRO A 186 -29.04 -13.98 19.34
CA PRO A 186 -27.81 -13.29 19.72
C PRO A 186 -27.31 -12.51 18.51
N TYR A 187 -27.02 -11.22 18.70
CA TYR A 187 -26.32 -10.40 17.71
C TYR A 187 -25.17 -11.23 17.13
N PRO A 188 -24.89 -11.17 15.80
CA PRO A 188 -23.81 -11.93 15.21
C PRO A 188 -22.52 -11.54 15.94
N ALA A 189 -22.05 -12.43 16.81
CA ALA A 189 -20.83 -12.22 17.56
C ALA A 189 -19.74 -11.99 16.53
N LEU A 190 -19.04 -10.86 16.64
CA LEU A 190 -17.83 -10.58 15.86
C LEU A 190 -16.96 -11.84 15.89
N ILE A 191 -16.84 -12.53 14.76
CA ILE A 191 -15.96 -13.69 14.60
C ILE A 191 -14.59 -13.18 15.03
N LYS A 192 -14.09 -13.64 16.18
CA LYS A 192 -12.75 -13.30 16.65
C LYS A 192 -11.81 -13.82 15.57
N VAL A 193 -11.26 -12.90 14.76
CA VAL A 193 -10.30 -13.25 13.73
C VAL A 193 -9.11 -13.89 14.44
N ASP A 194 -8.89 -15.18 14.18
CA ASP A 194 -7.74 -15.89 14.73
C ASP A 194 -6.48 -15.10 14.40
N LYS A 195 -5.75 -14.67 15.44
CA LYS A 195 -4.51 -13.93 15.27
C LYS A 195 -3.55 -14.84 14.48
N LYS A 196 -3.25 -14.46 13.22
CA LYS A 196 -2.31 -15.20 12.37
C LYS A 196 -1.00 -15.39 13.15
N LYS A 197 -0.58 -16.64 13.33
CA LYS A 197 0.69 -16.96 13.99
C LYS A 197 1.83 -16.21 13.27
N PRO A 198 2.78 -15.61 14.01
CA PRO A 198 3.93 -14.96 13.38
C PRO A 198 4.67 -15.99 12.53
N LYS A 199 4.97 -15.64 11.28
CA LYS A 199 5.72 -16.52 10.39
C LYS A 199 7.13 -16.68 10.94
N VAL A 200 7.55 -17.93 11.12
CA VAL A 200 8.91 -18.26 11.58
C VAL A 200 9.90 -17.90 10.49
N VAL A 201 10.98 -17.22 10.87
CA VAL A 201 12.07 -16.87 9.96
C VAL A 201 12.91 -18.12 9.69
N LEU A 202 13.03 -18.50 8.42
CA LEU A 202 13.70 -19.71 7.98
C LEU A 202 15.13 -19.44 7.50
N HIS A 203 15.96 -20.49 7.50
CA HIS A 203 17.22 -20.46 6.79
C HIS A 203 16.99 -20.47 5.28
N LEU A 204 17.85 -19.82 4.48
CA LEU A 204 17.68 -19.70 3.02
C LEU A 204 17.46 -21.06 2.34
N GLN A 205 18.24 -22.08 2.72
CA GLN A 205 18.14 -23.41 2.12
C GLN A 205 16.84 -24.14 2.49
N GLU A 206 16.37 -23.97 3.73
CA GLU A 206 15.09 -24.52 4.18
C GLU A 206 13.93 -23.81 3.46
N ALA A 207 14.01 -22.49 3.32
CA ALA A 207 13.00 -21.71 2.59
C ALA A 207 12.89 -22.14 1.12
N ILE A 208 14.00 -22.45 0.44
CA ILE A 208 13.99 -22.95 -0.95
C ILE A 208 13.34 -24.35 -1.02
N ARG A 209 13.62 -25.22 -0.05
CA ARG A 209 13.01 -26.57 0.02
C ARG A 209 11.50 -26.49 0.24
N GLU A 210 11.06 -25.68 1.20
CA GLU A 210 9.64 -25.46 1.45
C GLU A 210 8.94 -24.80 0.26
N LEU A 211 9.62 -23.87 -0.41
CA LEU A 211 9.10 -23.22 -1.62
C LEU A 211 8.82 -24.25 -2.72
N LYS A 212 9.78 -25.14 -2.99
CA LYS A 212 9.62 -26.23 -3.96
C LYS A 212 8.53 -27.22 -3.56
N ALA A 213 8.46 -27.61 -2.29
CA ALA A 213 7.45 -28.53 -1.80
C ALA A 213 6.01 -27.98 -1.91
N ASN A 214 5.86 -26.66 -1.85
CA ASN A 214 4.56 -25.99 -1.95
C ASN A 214 4.16 -25.60 -3.37
N ALA A 215 5.06 -25.72 -4.35
CA ALA A 215 4.77 -25.52 -5.76
C ALA A 215 4.02 -26.73 -6.34
N LYS A 216 2.69 -26.71 -6.26
CA LYS A 216 1.82 -27.83 -6.68
C LYS A 216 1.09 -27.59 -8.01
N ARG A 217 1.35 -26.47 -8.69
CA ARG A 217 0.62 -26.13 -9.93
C ARG A 217 1.17 -26.86 -11.15
N ASN A 218 0.33 -26.93 -12.18
CA ASN A 218 0.60 -27.67 -13.43
C ASN A 218 1.63 -27.00 -14.34
N PHE A 219 2.04 -25.76 -14.06
CA PHE A 219 3.03 -25.02 -14.82
C PHE A 219 4.23 -24.69 -13.94
N ASP A 220 5.38 -24.47 -14.57
CA ASP A 220 6.61 -24.09 -13.86
C ASP A 220 6.51 -22.64 -13.37
N GLU A 221 6.19 -22.49 -12.09
CA GLU A 221 6.04 -21.19 -11.45
C GLU A 221 7.40 -20.47 -11.31
N THR A 222 7.35 -19.15 -11.17
CA THR A 222 8.56 -18.34 -11.03
C THR A 222 8.87 -18.18 -9.55
N VAL A 223 10.15 -18.36 -9.18
CA VAL A 223 10.64 -18.05 -7.85
C VAL A 223 10.89 -16.55 -7.78
N GLU A 224 10.24 -15.88 -6.84
CA GLU A 224 10.28 -14.45 -6.67
C GLU A 224 10.81 -14.09 -5.28
N ALA A 225 11.51 -12.96 -5.21
CA ALA A 225 11.97 -12.36 -3.97
C ALA A 225 11.33 -10.99 -3.79
N HIS A 226 10.90 -10.74 -2.56
CA HIS A 226 10.36 -9.47 -2.11
C HIS A 226 11.18 -8.96 -0.95
N VAL A 227 11.82 -7.81 -1.15
CA VAL A 227 12.72 -7.22 -0.15
C VAL A 227 12.13 -5.90 0.30
N ASN A 228 11.79 -5.81 1.58
CA ASN A 228 11.39 -4.56 2.19
C ASN A 228 12.64 -3.78 2.59
N LEU A 229 12.82 -2.60 2.01
CA LEU A 229 13.97 -1.75 2.26
C LEU A 229 13.66 -0.65 3.29
N GLY A 230 14.68 -0.22 4.02
CA GLY A 230 14.64 0.91 4.95
C GLY A 230 14.86 2.27 4.29
N VAL A 231 14.52 2.42 3.01
CA VAL A 231 14.66 3.69 2.26
C VAL A 231 13.29 4.24 1.88
N ASP A 232 13.19 5.57 1.76
CA ASP A 232 11.96 6.20 1.28
C ASP A 232 12.01 6.38 -0.24
N GLY A 233 11.27 5.54 -0.97
CA GLY A 233 11.19 5.60 -2.44
C GLY A 233 10.56 6.87 -3.01
N ARG A 234 9.99 7.75 -2.17
CA ARG A 234 9.47 9.06 -2.58
C ARG A 234 10.59 10.09 -2.79
N ARG A 235 11.73 9.89 -2.14
CA ARG A 235 12.88 10.79 -2.23
C ARG A 235 13.81 10.34 -3.36
N GLY A 236 14.11 11.24 -4.30
CA GLY A 236 14.89 10.90 -5.50
C GLY A 236 16.33 10.48 -5.21
N ASP A 237 16.93 10.98 -4.14
CA ASP A 237 18.26 10.66 -3.62
C ASP A 237 18.35 9.27 -2.97
N GLN A 238 17.22 8.74 -2.47
CA GLN A 238 17.14 7.42 -1.85
C GLN A 238 16.55 6.34 -2.77
N MET A 239 16.30 6.69 -4.04
CA MET A 239 15.75 5.80 -5.05
C MET A 239 16.76 4.68 -5.38
N VAL A 240 16.44 3.45 -4.96
CA VAL A 240 17.21 2.26 -5.32
C VAL A 240 16.76 1.78 -6.70
N ARG A 241 17.70 1.81 -7.65
CA ARG A 241 17.54 1.26 -8.99
C ARG A 241 18.86 0.61 -9.41
N GLY A 242 18.78 -0.59 -9.95
CA GLY A 242 19.96 -1.33 -10.38
C GLY A 242 19.62 -2.47 -11.32
N SER A 243 20.66 -3.15 -11.77
CA SER A 243 20.54 -4.39 -12.54
C SER A 243 21.45 -5.44 -11.95
N ALA A 244 21.00 -6.69 -11.92
CA ALA A 244 21.76 -7.84 -11.48
C ALA A 244 21.90 -8.83 -12.65
N LEU A 245 23.09 -9.41 -12.83
CA LEU A 245 23.27 -10.57 -13.71
C LEU A 245 23.10 -11.83 -12.86
N LEU A 246 22.17 -12.70 -13.25
CA LEU A 246 22.02 -13.99 -12.59
C LEU A 246 22.94 -15.03 -13.25
N PRO A 247 23.74 -15.78 -12.47
CA PRO A 247 24.65 -16.79 -13.02
C PRO A 247 23.92 -17.95 -13.70
N HIS A 248 22.72 -18.32 -13.23
CA HIS A 248 21.91 -19.40 -13.82
C HIS A 248 20.75 -18.88 -14.69
N GLY A 249 20.72 -17.58 -14.96
CA GLY A 249 19.65 -16.92 -15.70
C GLY A 249 18.28 -16.97 -15.02
N THR A 250 17.24 -16.58 -15.75
CA THR A 250 15.85 -16.50 -15.25
C THR A 250 14.96 -17.65 -15.72
N GLY A 251 15.43 -18.47 -16.65
CA GLY A 251 14.64 -19.56 -17.26
C GLY A 251 13.50 -19.08 -18.17
N LYS A 252 13.48 -17.80 -18.56
CA LYS A 252 12.51 -17.23 -19.51
C LYS A 252 13.22 -16.87 -20.82
N THR A 253 12.62 -17.20 -21.95
CA THR A 253 13.08 -16.76 -23.27
C THR A 253 12.68 -15.29 -23.48
N VAL A 254 13.64 -14.38 -23.29
CA VAL A 254 13.42 -12.94 -23.43
C VAL A 254 13.60 -12.53 -24.88
N ARG A 255 12.61 -11.85 -25.46
CA ARG A 255 12.74 -11.24 -26.79
C ARG A 255 13.34 -9.84 -26.68
N ILE A 256 14.44 -9.59 -27.39
CA ILE A 256 15.22 -8.35 -27.29
C ILE A 256 15.11 -7.56 -28.59
N ALA A 257 14.65 -6.32 -28.46
CA ALA A 257 14.71 -5.32 -29.52
C ALA A 257 15.91 -4.40 -29.30
N VAL A 258 16.68 -4.16 -30.36
CA VAL A 258 17.82 -3.27 -30.36
C VAL A 258 17.58 -2.10 -31.30
N PHE A 259 17.74 -0.90 -30.76
CA PHE A 259 17.68 0.35 -31.48
C PHE A 259 19.09 0.87 -31.73
N ALA A 260 19.58 0.66 -32.95
CA ALA A 260 20.92 1.03 -33.36
C ALA A 260 20.96 1.28 -34.87
N GLU A 261 21.97 2.01 -35.32
CA GLU A 261 22.23 2.30 -36.73
C GLU A 261 23.68 1.97 -37.10
N GLY A 262 23.91 1.65 -38.37
CA GLY A 262 25.23 1.33 -38.90
C GLY A 262 25.84 0.07 -38.25
N ALA A 263 27.14 0.13 -37.95
CA ALA A 263 27.92 -1.01 -37.45
C ALA A 263 27.34 -1.65 -36.16
N ALA A 264 26.79 -0.84 -35.25
CA ALA A 264 26.19 -1.34 -34.01
C ALA A 264 24.93 -2.20 -34.25
N ALA A 265 24.24 -2.00 -35.36
CA ALA A 265 23.09 -2.83 -35.74
C ALA A 265 23.56 -4.23 -36.20
N ASP A 266 24.66 -4.30 -36.95
CA ASP A 266 25.21 -5.57 -37.42
C ASP A 266 25.82 -6.38 -36.26
N GLU A 267 26.50 -5.72 -35.32
CA GLU A 267 26.95 -6.34 -34.08
C GLU A 267 25.79 -6.90 -33.25
N ALA A 268 24.66 -6.18 -33.19
CA ALA A 268 23.47 -6.63 -32.48
C ALA A 268 22.86 -7.88 -33.11
N ARG A 269 22.78 -7.93 -34.44
CA ARG A 269 22.31 -9.11 -35.18
C ARG A 269 23.24 -10.30 -34.95
N ALA A 270 24.56 -10.10 -34.99
CA ALA A 270 25.54 -11.13 -34.71
C ALA A 270 25.50 -11.63 -33.26
N ALA A 271 25.16 -10.77 -32.30
CA ALA A 271 24.94 -11.14 -30.90
C ALA A 271 23.62 -11.89 -30.66
N GLY A 272 22.78 -12.00 -31.69
CA GLY A 272 21.50 -12.71 -31.66
C GLY A 272 20.32 -11.87 -31.21
N ALA A 273 20.31 -10.55 -31.39
CA ALA A 273 19.10 -9.77 -31.16
C ALA A 273 17.95 -10.25 -32.06
N ASP A 274 16.73 -10.34 -31.51
CA ASP A 274 15.58 -10.86 -32.24
C ASP A 274 15.04 -9.83 -33.25
N ILE A 275 15.10 -8.55 -32.87
CA ILE A 275 14.66 -7.44 -33.70
C ILE A 275 15.70 -6.33 -33.62
N VAL A 276 16.16 -5.86 -34.77
CA VAL A 276 17.13 -4.76 -34.88
C VAL A 276 16.61 -3.74 -35.89
N GLY A 277 16.52 -2.48 -35.49
CA GLY A 277 16.05 -1.42 -36.37
C GLY A 277 16.43 -0.01 -35.90
N GLY A 278 16.56 0.89 -36.88
CA GLY A 278 16.76 2.32 -36.67
C GLY A 278 15.43 3.08 -36.66
N GLU A 279 15.33 4.15 -37.45
CA GLU A 279 14.14 5.01 -37.49
C GLU A 279 12.87 4.31 -38.00
N GLU A 280 13.01 3.37 -38.93
CA GLU A 280 11.90 2.61 -39.51
C GLU A 280 11.10 1.88 -38.42
N LEU A 281 11.80 1.20 -37.51
CA LEU A 281 11.20 0.46 -36.40
C LEU A 281 10.53 1.40 -35.38
N VAL A 282 11.05 2.62 -35.21
CA VAL A 282 10.41 3.65 -34.38
C VAL A 282 9.07 4.08 -35.00
N GLU A 283 9.01 4.24 -36.31
CA GLU A 283 7.75 4.56 -37.00
C GLU A 283 6.75 3.41 -36.97
N GLU A 284 7.21 2.16 -37.14
CA GLU A 284 6.37 0.98 -37.01
C GLU A 284 5.75 0.87 -35.63
N ILE A 285 6.53 1.08 -34.56
CA ILE A 285 6.01 1.10 -33.19
C ILE A 285 4.99 2.23 -33.00
N ARG A 286 5.27 3.41 -33.56
CA ARG A 286 4.38 4.56 -33.48
C ARG A 286 3.04 4.31 -34.17
N LYS A 287 3.05 3.72 -35.37
CA LYS A 287 1.85 3.38 -36.15
C LYS A 287 1.12 2.17 -35.55
N GLY A 288 1.85 1.16 -35.11
CA GLY A 288 1.35 -0.11 -34.60
C GLY A 288 0.78 -0.06 -33.19
N GLY A 289 1.09 1.00 -32.41
CA GLY A 289 0.39 1.48 -31.21
C GLY A 289 0.31 0.56 -29.98
N SER A 290 0.22 -0.76 -30.15
CA SER A 290 -0.11 -1.70 -29.06
C SER A 290 0.57 -3.07 -29.18
N LYS A 291 0.88 -3.55 -30.39
CA LYS A 291 1.54 -4.86 -30.59
C LYS A 291 3.06 -4.71 -30.52
N LEU A 292 3.61 -4.77 -29.31
CA LEU A 292 5.06 -4.89 -29.10
C LEU A 292 5.37 -6.35 -28.82
N ASN A 293 6.25 -6.95 -29.62
CA ASN A 293 6.60 -8.37 -29.56
C ASN A 293 7.95 -8.61 -28.86
N PHE A 294 8.39 -7.69 -28.00
CA PHE A 294 9.66 -7.76 -27.29
C PHE A 294 9.50 -7.39 -25.80
N ASP A 295 10.37 -7.95 -24.97
CA ASP A 295 10.36 -7.85 -23.51
C ASP A 295 11.44 -6.89 -22.98
N LYS A 296 12.52 -6.70 -23.74
CA LYS A 296 13.62 -5.78 -23.40
C LYS A 296 14.05 -4.97 -24.60
N CYS A 297 14.36 -3.70 -24.34
CA CYS A 297 14.93 -2.78 -25.34
C CYS A 297 16.35 -2.39 -24.94
N ILE A 298 17.25 -2.41 -25.92
CA ILE A 298 18.61 -1.90 -25.80
C ILE A 298 18.78 -0.82 -26.86
N SER A 299 19.51 0.25 -26.55
CA SER A 299 19.74 1.36 -27.48
C SER A 299 21.18 1.81 -27.42
N THR A 300 21.69 2.35 -28.52
CA THR A 300 22.90 3.18 -28.48
C THR A 300 22.58 4.57 -27.93
N PRO A 301 23.55 5.26 -27.29
CA PRO A 301 23.35 6.64 -26.82
C PRO A 301 22.99 7.61 -27.96
N SER A 302 23.54 7.40 -29.17
CA SER A 302 23.27 8.24 -30.34
C SER A 302 21.81 8.16 -30.80
N PHE A 303 21.17 7.00 -30.65
CA PHE A 303 19.80 6.78 -31.09
C PHE A 303 18.75 7.20 -30.05
N MET A 304 19.15 7.43 -28.80
CA MET A 304 18.26 7.75 -27.68
C MET A 304 17.36 9.00 -27.90
N PRO A 305 17.81 10.11 -28.50
CA PRO A 305 16.95 11.26 -28.78
C PRO A 305 15.76 10.93 -29.70
N ARG A 306 15.96 9.99 -30.64
CA ARG A 306 14.93 9.57 -31.61
C ARG A 306 13.83 8.74 -30.95
N LEU A 307 14.17 7.97 -29.91
CA LEU A 307 13.22 7.20 -29.09
C LEU A 307 12.22 8.09 -28.32
N GLY A 308 12.48 9.39 -28.19
CA GLY A 308 11.55 10.36 -27.60
C GLY A 308 10.18 10.33 -28.27
N LYS A 309 10.11 10.06 -29.58
CA LYS A 309 8.86 9.96 -30.36
C LYS A 309 7.93 8.83 -29.87
N ILE A 310 8.49 7.71 -29.40
CA ILE A 310 7.74 6.52 -28.92
C ILE A 310 7.69 6.42 -27.39
N SER A 311 8.14 7.46 -26.69
CA SER A 311 8.22 7.48 -25.22
C SER A 311 6.88 7.29 -24.52
N LYS A 312 5.80 7.80 -25.10
CA LYS A 312 4.43 7.62 -24.59
C LYS A 312 3.96 6.16 -24.61
N ILE A 313 4.53 5.33 -25.50
CA ILE A 313 4.18 3.91 -25.66
C ILE A 313 5.08 3.04 -24.77
N LEU A 314 6.41 3.24 -24.85
CA LEU A 314 7.39 2.42 -24.11
C LEU A 314 7.47 2.76 -22.61
N GLY A 315 7.18 4.01 -22.25
CA GLY A 315 7.22 4.52 -20.87
C GLY A 315 6.33 3.76 -19.89
N PRO A 316 4.99 3.72 -20.09
CA PRO A 316 4.07 3.03 -19.18
C PRO A 316 4.31 1.51 -19.11
N ARG A 317 4.89 0.92 -20.16
CA ARG A 317 5.23 -0.52 -20.20
C ARG A 317 6.59 -0.84 -19.55
N GLY A 318 7.37 0.16 -19.15
CA GLY A 318 8.70 -0.04 -18.56
C GLY A 318 9.75 -0.56 -19.55
N LEU A 319 9.47 -0.54 -20.85
CA LEU A 319 10.35 -1.02 -21.92
C LEU A 319 11.33 0.05 -22.41
N MET A 320 11.23 1.28 -21.90
CA MET A 320 12.12 2.36 -22.29
C MET A 320 13.57 2.07 -21.81
N PRO A 321 14.58 2.06 -22.71
CA PRO A 321 15.98 1.94 -22.33
C PRO A 321 16.41 3.01 -21.33
N ASN A 322 17.23 2.64 -20.35
CA ASN A 322 17.75 3.57 -19.35
C ASN A 322 19.26 3.45 -19.20
N PRO A 323 20.04 4.55 -19.24
CA PRO A 323 21.49 4.51 -19.05
C PRO A 323 21.90 4.02 -17.66
N LYS A 324 21.11 4.30 -16.61
CA LYS A 324 21.39 3.83 -15.24
C LYS A 324 21.25 2.31 -15.10
N LEU A 325 20.45 1.68 -15.96
CA LEU A 325 20.30 0.23 -16.02
C LEU A 325 21.30 -0.39 -17.00
N GLY A 326 22.19 0.40 -17.63
CA GLY A 326 23.13 -0.11 -18.64
C GLY A 326 22.45 -0.76 -19.84
N SER A 327 21.20 -0.37 -20.15
CA SER A 327 20.50 -0.74 -21.40
C SER A 327 20.78 0.25 -22.53
N VAL A 328 21.45 1.37 -22.21
CA VAL A 328 21.95 2.35 -23.18
C VAL A 328 23.47 2.28 -23.15
N THR A 329 24.07 1.63 -24.14
CA THR A 329 25.52 1.36 -24.19
C THR A 329 26.04 1.47 -25.62
N SER A 330 27.33 1.81 -25.79
CA SER A 330 28.03 1.65 -27.06
C SER A 330 28.19 0.16 -27.42
N ASP A 331 28.46 -0.66 -26.40
CA ASP A 331 28.80 -2.07 -26.57
C ASP A 331 27.53 -2.91 -26.59
N VAL A 332 26.87 -2.92 -27.76
CA VAL A 332 25.54 -3.53 -27.93
C VAL A 332 25.61 -5.05 -27.81
N ALA A 333 26.65 -5.69 -28.34
CA ALA A 333 26.81 -7.13 -28.30
C ALA A 333 26.86 -7.69 -26.87
N VAL A 334 27.59 -7.03 -25.97
CA VAL A 334 27.70 -7.43 -24.56
C VAL A 334 26.35 -7.24 -23.86
N ALA A 335 25.67 -6.12 -24.12
CA ALA A 335 24.37 -5.82 -23.53
C ALA A 335 23.30 -6.86 -23.96
N VAL A 336 23.29 -7.26 -25.24
CA VAL A 336 22.36 -8.29 -25.76
C VAL A 336 22.65 -9.64 -25.11
N ARG A 337 23.92 -10.07 -25.04
CA ARG A 337 24.30 -11.33 -24.39
C ARG A 337 23.91 -11.33 -22.91
N ALA A 338 24.18 -10.25 -22.18
CA ALA A 338 23.81 -10.11 -20.77
C ALA A 338 22.28 -10.14 -20.58
N ALA A 339 21.53 -9.49 -21.46
CA ALA A 339 20.07 -9.50 -21.41
C ALA A 339 19.49 -10.91 -21.67
N LYS A 340 20.07 -11.68 -22.62
CA LYS A 340 19.69 -13.08 -22.87
C LYS A 340 20.09 -14.01 -21.72
N HIS A 341 21.24 -13.77 -21.10
CA HIS A 341 21.74 -14.56 -19.97
C HIS A 341 20.98 -14.30 -18.66
N GLY A 342 19.90 -13.51 -18.69
CA GLY A 342 19.03 -13.30 -17.54
C GLY A 342 19.46 -12.14 -16.65
N ARG A 343 20.00 -11.06 -17.23
CA ARG A 343 20.09 -9.77 -16.53
C ARG A 343 18.69 -9.35 -16.08
N ILE A 344 18.53 -9.03 -14.80
CA ILE A 344 17.29 -8.51 -14.24
C ILE A 344 17.48 -7.08 -13.80
N ASP A 345 16.49 -6.26 -14.09
CA ASP A 345 16.43 -4.87 -13.68
C ASP A 345 15.48 -4.77 -12.50
N PHE A 346 15.91 -4.10 -11.44
CA PHE A 346 15.10 -3.91 -10.24
C PHE A 346 15.02 -2.43 -9.89
N LYS A 347 13.83 -2.05 -9.42
CA LYS A 347 13.52 -0.69 -8.98
C LYS A 347 12.66 -0.80 -7.74
N ILE A 348 12.90 0.11 -6.80
CA ILE A 348 12.04 0.25 -5.63
C ILE A 348 10.66 0.78 -6.01
N ASP A 349 9.63 0.22 -5.38
CA ASP A 349 8.27 0.74 -5.45
C ASP A 349 8.04 1.87 -4.42
N LYS A 350 6.91 2.56 -4.54
CA LYS A 350 6.44 3.59 -3.59
C LYS A 350 6.32 3.08 -2.15
N THR A 351 6.16 1.76 -1.98
CA THR A 351 6.05 1.06 -0.69
C THR A 351 7.41 0.67 -0.09
N ALA A 352 8.52 1.09 -0.71
CA ALA A 352 9.87 0.71 -0.32
C ALA A 352 10.21 -0.79 -0.52
N ILE A 353 9.42 -1.50 -1.33
CA ILE A 353 9.65 -2.93 -1.63
C ILE A 353 10.31 -3.06 -3.01
N VAL A 354 11.27 -3.98 -3.11
CA VAL A 354 11.86 -4.43 -4.37
C VAL A 354 11.33 -5.82 -4.72
N HIS A 355 10.82 -5.97 -5.93
CA HIS A 355 10.30 -7.24 -6.46
C HIS A 355 11.21 -7.75 -7.58
N VAL A 356 11.66 -9.00 -7.50
CA VAL A 356 12.55 -9.61 -8.48
C VAL A 356 12.20 -11.08 -8.68
N GLY A 357 12.23 -11.57 -9.92
CA GLY A 357 12.15 -12.99 -10.24
C GLY A 357 13.54 -13.61 -10.33
N LEU A 358 13.86 -14.57 -9.46
CA LEU A 358 15.19 -15.18 -9.32
C LEU A 358 15.38 -16.48 -10.10
N GLY A 359 14.33 -16.98 -10.76
CA GLY A 359 14.41 -18.18 -11.58
C GLY A 359 13.08 -18.94 -11.63
N LYS A 360 13.17 -20.21 -12.01
CA LYS A 360 12.05 -21.16 -12.07
C LYS A 360 12.15 -22.19 -10.95
N ILE A 361 11.03 -22.82 -10.59
CA ILE A 361 11.04 -23.92 -9.61
C ILE A 361 11.83 -25.12 -10.11
N SER A 362 11.83 -25.35 -11.43
CA SER A 362 12.61 -26.42 -12.06
C SER A 362 14.13 -26.32 -11.83
N PHE A 363 14.64 -25.16 -11.40
CA PHE A 363 16.08 -25.01 -11.14
C PHE A 363 16.50 -25.80 -9.90
N PRO A 364 17.74 -26.32 -9.85
CA PRO A 364 18.23 -26.99 -8.64
C PRO A 364 18.34 -26.00 -7.48
N GLU A 365 18.31 -26.52 -6.24
CA GLU A 365 18.31 -25.69 -5.03
C GLU A 365 19.55 -24.78 -4.96
N ASP A 366 20.71 -25.30 -5.38
CA ASP A 366 21.97 -24.57 -5.38
C ASP A 366 21.97 -23.40 -6.38
N SER A 367 21.41 -23.59 -7.58
CA SER A 367 21.30 -22.51 -8.57
C SER A 367 20.41 -21.37 -8.07
N ILE A 368 19.31 -21.69 -7.38
CA ILE A 368 18.43 -20.66 -6.79
C ILE A 368 19.19 -19.92 -5.68
N ARG A 369 19.93 -20.63 -4.82
CA ARG A 369 20.76 -20.03 -3.77
C ARG A 369 21.81 -19.07 -4.33
N GLU A 370 22.48 -19.45 -5.42
CA GLU A 370 23.48 -18.61 -6.07
C GLU A 370 22.86 -17.38 -6.75
N ASN A 371 21.69 -17.54 -7.40
CA ASN A 371 20.94 -16.42 -7.95
C ASN A 371 20.48 -15.43 -6.86
N VAL A 372 20.05 -15.92 -5.69
CA VAL A 372 19.75 -15.08 -4.52
C VAL A 372 21.00 -14.31 -4.07
N GLY A 373 22.15 -14.98 -3.98
CA GLY A 373 23.42 -14.36 -3.61
C GLY A 373 23.84 -13.24 -4.58
N ALA A 374 23.73 -13.50 -5.90
CA ALA A 374 24.01 -12.52 -6.95
C ALA A 374 23.10 -11.28 -6.85
N PHE A 375 21.80 -11.50 -6.65
CA PHE A 375 20.83 -10.42 -6.47
C PHE A 375 21.12 -9.59 -5.22
N MET A 376 21.38 -10.24 -4.08
CA MET A 376 21.69 -9.55 -2.83
C MET A 376 22.96 -8.71 -2.94
N ASN A 377 23.98 -9.19 -3.65
CA ASN A 377 25.19 -8.43 -3.91
C ASN A 377 24.89 -7.17 -4.76
N ALA A 378 24.15 -7.32 -5.85
CA ALA A 378 23.74 -6.19 -6.69
C ALA A 378 22.88 -5.18 -5.91
N LEU A 379 22.00 -5.65 -5.02
CA LEU A 379 21.19 -4.80 -4.16
C LEU A 379 22.05 -3.99 -3.19
N LEU A 380 23.08 -4.59 -2.59
CA LEU A 380 24.02 -3.88 -1.72
C LEU A 380 24.83 -2.82 -2.46
N LEU A 381 25.22 -3.09 -3.72
CA LEU A 381 25.90 -2.11 -4.58
C LEU A 381 24.98 -0.93 -4.94
N ALA A 382 23.68 -1.16 -5.04
CA ALA A 382 22.67 -0.14 -5.31
C ALA A 382 22.26 0.68 -4.07
N LYS A 383 22.95 0.53 -2.93
CA LYS A 383 22.65 1.26 -1.69
C LYS A 383 22.91 2.77 -1.85
N PRO A 384 21.93 3.65 -1.53
CA PRO A 384 22.13 5.10 -1.62
C PRO A 384 23.06 5.61 -0.52
N VAL A 385 23.81 6.67 -0.82
CA VAL A 385 24.88 7.21 0.05
C VAL A 385 24.35 7.79 1.37
N GLY A 386 23.08 8.17 1.44
CA GLY A 386 22.45 8.83 2.59
C GLY A 386 22.06 7.93 3.78
N LEU A 387 22.14 6.59 3.65
CA LEU A 387 21.86 5.69 4.76
C LEU A 387 23.10 5.46 5.64
N LYS A 388 22.92 5.47 6.96
CA LYS A 388 23.99 5.18 7.94
C LYS A 388 24.66 3.85 7.59
N LYS A 389 25.98 3.91 7.35
CA LYS A 389 26.80 2.80 6.83
C LYS A 389 27.25 1.80 7.91
N THR A 390 26.74 1.89 9.13
CA THR A 390 27.27 1.13 10.28
C THR A 390 27.23 -0.38 10.08
N SER A 391 26.33 -0.92 9.25
CA SER A 391 26.48 -2.28 8.71
C SER A 391 25.99 -2.41 7.26
N LYS A 392 26.43 -3.48 6.58
CA LYS A 392 26.04 -3.80 5.19
C LYS A 392 24.50 -3.86 5.04
N TYR A 393 23.81 -4.43 6.03
CA TYR A 393 22.38 -4.74 5.96
C TYR A 393 21.49 -3.94 6.93
N ALA A 394 21.97 -3.57 8.11
CA ALA A 394 21.11 -2.92 9.12
C ALA A 394 20.65 -1.54 8.65
N GLY A 395 19.36 -1.29 8.78
CA GLY A 395 18.70 -0.07 8.30
C GLY A 395 18.53 0.00 6.79
N TYR A 396 19.07 -0.95 6.01
CA TYR A 396 18.85 -1.01 4.56
C TYR A 396 17.88 -2.11 4.18
N VAL A 397 18.04 -3.33 4.69
CA VAL A 397 17.13 -4.46 4.45
C VAL A 397 16.36 -4.75 5.73
N ASN A 398 15.04 -4.52 5.71
CA ASN A 398 14.16 -4.75 6.85
C ASN A 398 13.66 -6.20 6.88
N SER A 399 13.20 -6.71 5.74
CA SER A 399 12.76 -8.10 5.60
C SER A 399 13.00 -8.60 4.19
N PHE A 400 13.20 -9.91 4.08
CA PHE A 400 13.35 -10.62 2.82
C PHE A 400 12.42 -11.83 2.82
N THR A 401 11.56 -11.91 1.81
CA THR A 401 10.60 -13.00 1.67
C THR A 401 10.77 -13.64 0.30
N LEU A 402 10.90 -14.97 0.28
CA LEU A 402 10.83 -15.76 -0.95
C LEU A 402 9.41 -16.27 -1.15
N CYS A 403 8.91 -16.17 -2.37
CA CYS A 403 7.61 -16.71 -2.74
C CYS A 403 7.71 -17.41 -4.09
N SER A 404 6.77 -18.32 -4.30
CA SER A 404 6.46 -18.80 -5.64
C SER A 404 5.29 -17.99 -6.19
N THR A 405 5.15 -17.85 -7.51
CA THR A 405 4.08 -17.06 -8.15
C THR A 405 2.68 -17.38 -7.59
N MET A 406 2.38 -18.66 -7.28
CA MET A 406 1.08 -19.07 -6.71
C MET A 406 1.19 -19.61 -5.27
N GLY A 407 2.36 -19.47 -4.65
CA GLY A 407 2.67 -20.05 -3.34
C GLY A 407 2.65 -19.05 -2.18
N PRO A 408 2.72 -19.53 -0.93
CA PRO A 408 2.91 -18.67 0.22
C PRO A 408 4.32 -18.04 0.23
N GLY A 409 4.45 -16.89 0.90
CA GLY A 409 5.74 -16.24 1.13
C GLY A 409 6.43 -16.74 2.42
N PHE A 410 7.67 -17.19 2.28
CA PHE A 410 8.58 -17.67 3.33
C PHE A 410 9.59 -16.58 3.72
N PRO A 411 9.54 -16.06 4.95
CA PRO A 411 10.52 -15.07 5.40
C PRO A 411 11.88 -15.74 5.65
N VAL A 412 12.95 -15.13 5.12
CA VAL A 412 14.32 -15.66 5.22
C VAL A 412 15.15 -14.82 6.18
N SER A 413 16.02 -15.49 6.95
CA SER A 413 16.96 -14.81 7.85
C SER A 413 18.01 -14.00 7.10
N ILE A 414 18.23 -12.76 7.52
CA ILE A 414 19.24 -11.85 6.95
C ILE A 414 20.65 -12.44 7.04
N GLN A 415 20.96 -13.19 8.11
CA GLN A 415 22.26 -13.84 8.29
C GLN A 415 22.54 -14.89 7.21
N SER A 416 21.52 -15.65 6.81
CA SER A 416 21.66 -16.64 5.74
C SER A 416 21.87 -15.97 4.36
N LEU A 417 21.28 -14.79 4.16
CA LEU A 417 21.47 -14.00 2.93
C LEU A 417 22.87 -13.40 2.84
N SER A 418 23.46 -12.97 3.97
CA SER A 418 24.84 -12.48 3.97
C SER A 418 25.83 -13.57 3.58
N ILE A 419 25.63 -14.79 4.08
CA ILE A 419 26.48 -15.94 3.72
C ILE A 419 26.38 -16.24 2.22
N ALA A 420 25.17 -16.21 1.65
CA ALA A 420 24.95 -16.42 0.21
C ALA A 420 25.61 -15.32 -0.65
N ALA A 421 25.51 -14.06 -0.25
CA ALA A 421 26.14 -12.94 -0.95
C ALA A 421 27.68 -13.02 -0.90
N ASP A 422 28.24 -13.36 0.26
CA ASP A 422 29.69 -13.54 0.41
C ASP A 422 30.21 -14.76 -0.40
N HIS A 423 29.42 -15.84 -0.50
CA HIS A 423 29.74 -16.97 -1.37
C HIS A 423 29.80 -16.55 -2.85
N TYR A 424 28.82 -15.78 -3.31
CA TYR A 424 28.82 -15.24 -4.67
C TYR A 424 30.04 -14.35 -4.95
N ASN A 425 30.37 -13.45 -4.02
CA ASN A 425 31.56 -12.60 -4.16
C ASN A 425 32.86 -13.41 -4.25
N LYS A 426 32.99 -14.50 -3.48
CA LYS A 426 34.15 -15.40 -3.58
C LYS A 426 34.22 -16.13 -4.92
N LEU A 427 33.08 -16.46 -5.53
CA LEU A 427 33.05 -17.10 -6.85
C LEU A 427 33.41 -16.13 -7.98
N GLN A 428 33.10 -14.83 -7.83
CA GLN A 428 33.43 -13.81 -8.83
C GLN A 428 34.87 -13.30 -8.75
N LEU A 429 35.51 -13.44 -7.58
CA LEU A 429 36.92 -13.07 -7.36
C LEU A 429 37.91 -14.17 -7.76
N LYS A 430 37.42 -15.39 -7.98
CA LYS A 430 38.17 -16.52 -8.55
C LYS A 430 38.00 -16.51 -10.05
#